data_AF-A0AAD5KYQ3-F1
#
_entry.id   AF-A0AAD5KYQ3-F1
#
_cell.length_a   1.000
_cell.length_b   1.000
_cell.length_c   1.000
_cell.angle_alpha   90.00
_cell.angle_beta   90.00
_cell.angle_gamma   90.00
#
_symmetry.space_group_name_H-M   'P 1'
#
loop_
_entity.id
_entity.type
_entity.pdbx_description
1 polymer ?
#
loop_
_entity_poly.entity_id
_entity_poly.type
_entity_poly.pdbx_seq_one_letter_code
_entity_poly.pdbx_strand_id
1 'polypeptide(L)'
;MEKKNLATLRCVPEFPSSSQSDPTMAEVTATIRTRKFMTNRLLARKQMVVDVLHPGRSSVPKKEIAEKLAKMYKVTPDVVSCFGFRTNFGGGKSTGFALVYDSMDFLKKFEPKHRLAVKGMYEKKKVSRKQRKERKNRMKKVRGTKKAKVGAATKK
;
A
#
# COMPACT_ATOMS: atom_id res chain seq x y z
N MET A 1 28.49 48.03 -32.44
CA MET A 1 29.37 48.58 -31.38
C MET A 1 28.85 48.03 -30.05
N GLU A 2 29.17 46.79 -29.71
CA GLU A 2 30.45 46.36 -29.17
C GLU A 2 30.64 46.83 -27.71
N LYS A 3 30.99 45.85 -26.86
CA LYS A 3 31.43 45.90 -25.45
C LYS A 3 30.29 45.66 -24.43
N LYS A 4 30.36 44.69 -23.50
CA LYS A 4 31.39 43.71 -23.12
C LYS A 4 30.71 42.62 -22.30
N ASN A 5 31.00 41.35 -22.61
CA ASN A 5 30.94 40.26 -21.64
C ASN A 5 31.86 40.61 -20.46
N LEU A 6 31.36 40.49 -19.24
CA LEU A 6 32.22 40.26 -18.09
C LEU A 6 31.64 39.11 -17.27
N ALA A 7 32.41 38.04 -17.22
CA ALA A 7 32.18 36.89 -16.39
C ALA A 7 32.16 37.29 -14.91
N THR A 8 31.14 36.83 -14.19
CA THR A 8 31.31 36.47 -12.79
C THR A 8 30.94 34.99 -12.66
N LEU A 9 31.91 34.17 -13.06
CA LEU A 9 32.15 32.87 -12.47
C LEU A 9 32.19 33.03 -10.95
N ARG A 10 31.08 32.74 -10.27
CA ARG A 10 31.14 32.25 -8.90
C ARG A 10 31.03 30.75 -8.96
N CYS A 11 32.22 30.17 -8.99
CA CYS A 11 32.54 28.79 -8.67
C CYS A 11 31.59 28.28 -7.58
N VAL A 12 30.60 27.50 -7.99
CA VAL A 12 29.91 26.60 -7.08
C VAL A 12 30.95 25.54 -6.74
N PRO A 13 31.32 25.33 -5.47
CA PRO A 13 32.05 24.11 -5.14
C PRO A 13 31.09 22.95 -5.41
N GLU A 14 31.30 22.27 -6.54
CA GLU A 14 30.87 20.90 -6.74
C GLU A 14 31.49 20.10 -5.59
N PHE A 15 30.71 19.91 -4.53
CA PHE A 15 31.08 18.99 -3.47
C PHE A 15 31.18 17.61 -4.14
N PRO A 16 32.36 16.98 -4.13
CA PRO A 16 32.49 15.65 -4.69
C PRO A 16 31.52 14.76 -3.95
N SER A 17 30.59 14.17 -4.69
CA SER A 17 29.78 13.05 -4.24
C SER A 17 30.75 11.96 -3.82
N SER A 18 31.09 11.94 -2.54
CA SER A 18 31.80 10.84 -1.92
C SER A 18 30.85 9.65 -1.96
N SER A 19 30.90 8.93 -3.07
CA SER A 19 30.57 7.53 -3.15
C SER A 19 31.54 6.79 -2.22
N GLN A 20 31.31 6.91 -0.92
CA GLN A 20 31.75 5.90 0.01
C GLN A 20 30.81 4.73 -0.24
N SER A 21 31.27 3.83 -1.09
CA SER A 21 30.83 2.44 -1.08
C SER A 21 31.25 1.88 0.29
N ASP A 22 30.41 2.13 1.29
CA ASP A 22 30.53 1.48 2.58
C ASP A 22 30.51 -0.04 2.37
N PRO A 23 31.36 -0.78 3.11
CA PRO A 23 31.61 -2.19 2.85
C PRO A 23 30.29 -2.98 2.90
N THR A 24 30.13 -3.82 1.89
CA THR A 24 29.04 -4.76 1.66
C THR A 24 28.68 -5.53 2.93
N MET A 25 27.77 -4.97 3.73
CA MET A 25 26.94 -5.76 4.63
C MET A 25 26.12 -6.64 3.70
N ALA A 26 26.57 -7.89 3.50
CA ALA A 26 25.92 -8.89 2.67
C ALA A 26 24.40 -8.71 2.80
N GLU A 27 23.73 -8.37 1.70
CA GLU A 27 22.31 -8.03 1.71
C GLU A 27 21.57 -9.11 2.49
N VAL A 28 21.13 -8.80 3.71
CA VAL A 28 20.56 -9.85 4.55
C VAL A 28 19.19 -10.20 3.97
N THR A 29 19.19 -11.25 3.15
CA THR A 29 18.04 -11.65 2.36
C THR A 29 16.93 -12.11 3.30
N ALA A 30 15.82 -11.36 3.34
CA ALA A 30 14.68 -11.74 4.13
C ALA A 30 14.10 -13.08 3.63
N THR A 31 14.09 -14.09 4.49
CA THR A 31 13.58 -15.42 4.18
C THR A 31 12.12 -15.51 4.59
N ILE A 32 11.27 -16.04 3.71
CA ILE A 32 9.83 -16.18 3.97
C ILE A 32 9.52 -17.65 4.21
N ARG A 33 8.80 -17.93 5.29
CA ARG A 33 8.23 -19.24 5.60
C ARG A 33 6.72 -19.12 5.72
N THR A 34 6.00 -20.14 5.27
CA THR A 34 4.53 -20.17 5.33
C THR A 34 4.07 -21.25 6.28
N ARG A 35 3.10 -20.93 7.14
CA ARG A 35 2.47 -21.85 8.09
C ARG A 35 0.95 -21.86 7.88
N LYS A 36 0.29 -22.93 8.34
CA LYS A 36 -1.18 -23.07 8.30
C LYS A 36 -1.75 -22.76 6.90
N PHE A 37 -1.15 -23.36 5.88
CA PHE A 37 -1.59 -23.19 4.50
C PHE A 37 -2.92 -23.92 4.28
N MET A 38 -3.90 -23.23 3.71
CA MET A 38 -5.22 -23.76 3.41
C MET A 38 -5.70 -23.27 2.04
N THR A 39 -6.16 -24.18 1.20
CA THR A 39 -6.81 -23.85 -0.07
C THR A 39 -8.31 -23.68 0.15
N ASN A 40 -8.82 -22.45 0.10
CA ASN A 40 -10.24 -22.18 0.24
C ASN A 40 -10.88 -22.02 -1.14
N ARG A 41 -11.63 -23.04 -1.56
CA ARG A 41 -12.29 -23.09 -2.89
C ARG A 41 -13.53 -22.21 -2.99
N LEU A 42 -14.24 -21.97 -1.89
CA LEU A 42 -15.43 -21.10 -1.86
C LEU A 42 -15.10 -19.66 -2.25
N LEU A 43 -13.91 -19.19 -1.87
CA LEU A 43 -13.44 -17.83 -2.13
C LEU A 43 -12.34 -17.76 -3.20
N ALA A 44 -12.09 -18.87 -3.91
CA ALA A 44 -11.05 -19.01 -4.94
C ALA A 44 -9.69 -18.42 -4.52
N ARG A 45 -9.24 -18.78 -3.31
CA ARG A 45 -7.97 -18.27 -2.76
C ARG A 45 -7.27 -19.25 -1.84
N LYS A 46 -5.95 -19.13 -1.78
CA LYS A 46 -5.07 -19.78 -0.81
C LYS A 46 -4.86 -18.83 0.37
N GLN A 47 -4.98 -19.35 1.58
CA GLN A 47 -4.84 -18.61 2.83
C GLN A 47 -3.67 -19.19 3.61
N MET A 48 -2.81 -18.33 4.14
CA MET A 48 -1.65 -18.77 4.91
C MET A 48 -1.21 -17.71 5.91
N VAL A 49 -0.53 -18.16 6.96
CA VAL A 49 0.26 -17.32 7.85
C VAL A 49 1.67 -17.23 7.29
N VAL A 50 2.22 -16.03 7.26
CA VAL A 50 3.56 -15.76 6.72
C VAL A 50 4.47 -15.32 7.84
N ASP A 51 5.55 -16.05 8.01
CA ASP A 51 6.66 -15.67 8.87
C ASP A 51 7.79 -15.13 8.01
N VAL A 52 8.27 -13.94 8.37
CA VAL A 52 9.38 -13.27 7.70
C VAL A 52 10.55 -13.25 8.66
N LEU A 53 11.65 -13.89 8.26
CA LEU A 53 12.93 -13.87 8.96
C LEU A 53 13.82 -12.85 8.28
N HIS A 54 14.21 -11.80 9.00
CA HIS A 54 15.02 -10.70 8.50
C HIS A 54 16.09 -10.31 9.55
N PRO A 55 17.11 -11.16 9.77
CA PRO A 55 18.17 -10.84 10.74
C PRO A 55 18.89 -9.55 10.32
N GLY A 56 19.24 -8.68 11.29
CA GLY A 56 19.98 -7.44 11.01
C GLY A 56 19.26 -6.39 10.16
N ARG A 57 18.07 -6.67 9.62
CA ARG A 57 17.25 -5.73 8.86
C ARG A 57 15.99 -5.35 9.64
N SER A 58 15.52 -4.13 9.42
CA SER A 58 14.22 -3.65 9.90
C SER A 58 13.05 -4.39 9.23
N SER A 59 11.82 -3.97 9.53
CA SER A 59 10.62 -4.59 8.97
C SER A 59 10.62 -4.53 7.43
N VAL A 60 10.48 -5.68 6.79
CA VAL A 60 10.46 -5.82 5.33
C VAL A 60 9.17 -5.20 4.77
N PRO A 61 9.23 -4.38 3.70
CA PRO A 61 8.05 -3.80 3.10
C PRO A 61 7.16 -4.87 2.44
N LYS A 62 5.84 -4.62 2.46
CA LYS A 62 4.83 -5.56 1.95
C LYS A 62 4.99 -5.88 0.45
N LYS A 63 5.56 -4.97 -0.33
CA LYS A 63 5.83 -5.15 -1.77
C LYS A 63 6.85 -6.26 -2.00
N GLU A 64 8.01 -6.19 -1.33
CA GLU A 64 9.04 -7.24 -1.39
C GLU A 64 8.51 -8.61 -0.94
N ILE A 65 7.66 -8.63 0.09
CA ILE A 65 7.03 -9.87 0.58
C ILE A 65 6.09 -10.44 -0.48
N ALA A 66 5.27 -9.59 -1.11
CA ALA A 66 4.36 -10.01 -2.17
C ALA A 66 5.12 -10.56 -3.39
N GLU A 67 6.23 -9.95 -3.79
CA GLU A 67 7.08 -10.41 -4.88
C GLU A 67 7.73 -11.77 -4.59
N LYS A 68 8.22 -11.98 -3.37
CA LYS A 68 8.80 -13.27 -2.97
C LYS A 68 7.74 -14.38 -2.91
N LEU A 69 6.55 -14.09 -2.36
CA LEU A 69 5.43 -15.03 -2.37
C LEU A 69 4.94 -15.33 -3.79
N ALA A 70 4.93 -14.32 -4.66
CA ALA A 70 4.60 -14.47 -6.07
C ALA A 70 5.56 -15.43 -6.78
N LYS A 71 6.87 -15.28 -6.56
CA LYS A 71 7.89 -16.20 -7.06
C LYS A 71 7.72 -17.62 -6.51
N MET A 72 7.48 -17.77 -5.21
CA MET A 72 7.30 -19.09 -4.56
C MET A 72 6.10 -19.86 -5.12
N TYR A 73 4.96 -19.20 -5.30
CA TYR A 73 3.71 -19.83 -5.72
C TYR A 73 3.43 -19.70 -7.22
N LYS A 74 4.37 -19.16 -8.00
CA LYS A 74 4.27 -18.96 -9.45
C LYS A 74 3.02 -18.16 -9.86
N VAL A 75 2.77 -17.06 -9.16
CA VAL A 75 1.65 -16.14 -9.41
C VAL A 75 2.15 -14.73 -9.61
N THR A 76 1.35 -13.86 -10.22
CA THR A 76 1.66 -12.43 -10.32
C THR A 76 1.51 -11.73 -8.96
N PRO A 77 2.37 -10.75 -8.62
CA PRO A 77 2.35 -10.07 -7.32
C PRO A 77 1.05 -9.29 -7.06
N ASP A 78 0.35 -8.84 -8.10
CA ASP A 78 -0.90 -8.07 -7.97
C ASP A 78 -2.03 -8.85 -7.31
N VAL A 79 -2.02 -10.16 -7.49
CA VAL A 79 -3.04 -11.10 -6.98
C VAL A 79 -2.74 -11.50 -5.53
N VAL A 80 -1.52 -11.24 -5.04
CA VAL A 80 -1.09 -11.52 -3.66
C VAL A 80 -1.45 -10.36 -2.76
N SER A 81 -2.17 -10.63 -1.66
CA SER A 81 -2.55 -9.63 -0.66
C SER A 81 -1.95 -9.97 0.70
N CYS A 82 -0.97 -9.17 1.13
CA CYS A 82 -0.27 -9.35 2.40
C CYS A 82 -0.72 -8.29 3.42
N PHE A 83 -1.11 -8.69 4.63
CA PHE A 83 -1.60 -7.77 5.66
C PHE A 83 -1.28 -8.24 7.09
N GLY A 84 -1.45 -7.33 8.04
CA GLY A 84 -1.36 -7.65 9.47
C GLY A 84 0.03 -8.03 9.96
N PHE A 85 1.11 -7.53 9.33
CA PHE A 85 2.46 -7.79 9.81
C PHE A 85 2.72 -7.13 11.17
N ARG A 86 3.21 -7.93 12.12
CA ARG A 86 3.71 -7.50 13.41
C ARG A 86 5.08 -8.10 13.64
N THR A 87 6.04 -7.24 13.97
CA THR A 87 7.39 -7.63 14.39
C THR A 87 7.35 -8.17 15.81
N ASN A 88 8.05 -9.28 16.06
CA ASN A 88 8.22 -9.81 17.41
C ASN A 88 9.13 -8.88 18.24
N PHE A 89 8.98 -8.92 19.57
CA PHE A 89 9.90 -8.25 20.48
C PHE A 89 11.30 -8.84 20.30
N GLY A 90 12.33 -7.99 20.32
CA GLY A 90 13.71 -8.36 19.98
C GLY A 90 14.02 -8.39 18.47
N GLY A 91 13.03 -8.16 17.59
CA GLY A 91 13.25 -8.02 16.15
C GLY A 91 13.59 -9.33 15.42
N GLY A 92 14.11 -9.22 14.19
CA GLY A 92 14.57 -10.36 13.38
C GLY A 92 13.48 -11.29 12.83
N LYS A 93 12.29 -11.30 13.42
CA LYS A 93 11.13 -12.09 12.99
C LYS A 93 9.87 -11.22 12.96
N SER A 94 9.09 -11.35 11.89
CA SER A 94 7.76 -10.75 11.75
C SER A 94 6.75 -11.80 11.36
N THR A 95 5.54 -11.69 11.90
CA THR A 95 4.42 -12.58 11.55
C THR A 95 3.33 -11.77 10.87
N GLY A 96 2.68 -12.34 9.86
CA GLY A 96 1.57 -11.70 9.16
C GLY A 96 0.70 -12.71 8.41
N PHE A 97 -0.21 -12.21 7.59
CA PHE A 97 -1.11 -13.02 6.81
C PHE A 97 -0.92 -12.72 5.32
N ALA A 98 -1.06 -13.75 4.49
CA ALA A 98 -1.14 -13.59 3.05
C ALA A 98 -2.32 -14.37 2.47
N LEU A 99 -2.95 -13.74 1.49
CA LEU A 99 -3.98 -14.34 0.65
C LEU A 99 -3.47 -14.31 -0.78
N VAL A 100 -3.49 -15.46 -1.43
CA VAL A 100 -3.16 -15.59 -2.85
C VAL A 100 -4.44 -16.00 -3.57
N TYR A 101 -4.99 -15.11 -4.38
CA TYR A 101 -6.17 -15.41 -5.19
C TYR A 101 -5.76 -16.13 -6.48
N ASP A 102 -6.71 -16.80 -7.13
CA ASP A 102 -6.46 -17.43 -8.43
C ASP A 102 -6.55 -16.39 -9.59
N SER A 103 -7.44 -15.39 -9.46
CA SER A 103 -7.60 -14.31 -10.45
C SER A 103 -7.77 -12.93 -9.82
N MET A 104 -7.53 -11.88 -10.62
CA MET A 104 -7.69 -10.49 -10.20
C MET A 104 -9.16 -10.10 -9.97
N ASP A 105 -10.10 -10.76 -10.65
CA ASP A 105 -11.54 -10.50 -10.49
C ASP A 105 -12.04 -10.99 -9.13
N PHE A 106 -11.59 -12.17 -8.70
CA PHE A 106 -11.90 -12.69 -7.37
C PHE A 106 -11.29 -11.83 -6.27
N LEU A 107 -10.08 -11.30 -6.50
CA LEU A 107 -9.48 -10.33 -5.59
C LEU A 107 -10.39 -9.11 -5.41
N LYS A 108 -10.84 -8.46 -6.49
CA LYS A 108 -11.72 -7.28 -6.39
C LYS A 108 -13.08 -7.57 -5.74
N LYS A 109 -13.62 -8.78 -5.93
CA LYS A 109 -14.91 -9.20 -5.35
C LYS A 109 -14.84 -9.48 -3.85
N PHE A 110 -13.81 -10.21 -3.41
CA PHE A 110 -13.74 -10.74 -2.04
C PHE A 110 -12.83 -9.95 -1.08
N GLU A 111 -11.92 -9.11 -1.59
CA GLU A 111 -11.12 -8.23 -0.73
C GLU A 111 -11.97 -7.12 -0.11
N PRO A 112 -11.78 -6.83 1.19
CA PRO A 112 -12.29 -5.61 1.78
C PRO A 112 -11.80 -4.34 1.06
N LYS A 113 -12.71 -3.40 0.82
CA LYS A 113 -12.45 -2.14 0.08
C LYS A 113 -11.26 -1.32 0.61
N HIS A 114 -10.95 -1.40 1.90
CA HIS A 114 -9.81 -0.66 2.47
C HIS A 114 -8.46 -1.21 2.01
N ARG A 115 -8.34 -2.52 1.76
CA ARG A 115 -7.12 -3.14 1.24
C ARG A 115 -6.97 -2.87 -0.26
N LEU A 116 -8.07 -2.89 -1.01
CA LEU A 116 -8.09 -2.47 -2.42
C LEU A 116 -7.63 -1.01 -2.58
N ALA A 117 -8.01 -0.13 -1.65
CA ALA A 117 -7.56 1.26 -1.66
C ALA A 117 -6.05 1.40 -1.45
N VAL A 118 -5.42 0.56 -0.62
CA VAL A 118 -3.96 0.55 -0.43
C VAL A 118 -3.22 0.10 -1.69
N LYS A 119 -3.82 -0.81 -2.48
CA LYS A 119 -3.31 -1.22 -3.79
C LYS A 119 -3.64 -0.23 -4.92
N GLY A 120 -4.42 0.82 -4.66
CA GLY A 120 -4.84 1.78 -5.68
C GLY A 120 -5.98 1.29 -6.60
N MET A 121 -6.59 0.13 -6.32
CA MET A 121 -7.65 -0.44 -7.15
C MET A 121 -9.05 0.10 -6.83
N TYR A 122 -9.20 0.85 -5.74
CA TYR A 122 -10.49 1.41 -5.32
C TYR A 122 -10.30 2.76 -4.63
N GLU A 123 -11.00 3.79 -5.11
CA GLU A 123 -11.03 5.08 -4.43
C GLU A 123 -12.29 5.24 -3.57
N LYS A 124 -12.10 5.57 -2.30
CA LYS A 124 -13.21 5.86 -1.38
C LYS A 124 -13.53 7.36 -1.40
N LYS A 125 -14.77 7.71 -1.75
CA LYS A 125 -15.30 9.08 -1.62
C LYS A 125 -15.15 9.59 -0.18
N LYS A 126 -14.36 10.66 0.01
CA LYS A 126 -13.97 11.23 1.31
C LYS A 126 -14.97 12.26 1.86
N VAL A 127 -16.26 11.94 1.91
CA VAL A 127 -17.25 12.80 2.60
C VAL A 127 -17.33 12.47 4.09
N SER A 128 -17.18 13.49 4.94
CA SER A 128 -17.24 13.33 6.39
C SER A 128 -18.57 12.69 6.84
N ARG A 129 -18.51 11.84 7.87
CA ARG A 129 -19.70 11.22 8.46
C ARG A 129 -20.68 12.28 9.00
N LYS A 130 -20.16 13.39 9.55
CA LYS A 130 -20.95 14.52 10.07
C LYS A 130 -21.77 15.17 8.96
N GLN A 131 -21.10 15.60 7.87
CA GLN A 131 -21.75 16.22 6.71
C GLN A 131 -22.83 15.32 6.08
N ARG A 132 -22.58 14.00 5.99
CA ARG A 132 -23.59 13.05 5.47
C ARG A 132 -24.82 12.95 6.37
N LYS A 133 -24.63 12.92 7.70
CA LYS A 133 -25.73 12.87 8.66
C LYS A 133 -26.54 14.16 8.66
N GLU A 134 -25.87 15.30 8.65
CA GLU A 134 -26.53 16.61 8.58
C GLU A 134 -27.31 16.77 7.28
N ARG A 135 -26.73 16.40 6.12
CA ARG A 135 -27.43 16.39 4.84
C ARG A 135 -28.68 15.49 4.88
N LYS A 136 -28.56 14.28 5.44
CA LYS A 136 -29.71 13.36 5.64
C LYS A 136 -30.81 14.01 6.48
N ASN A 137 -30.45 14.66 7.58
CA ASN A 137 -31.42 15.31 8.47
C ASN A 137 -32.08 16.54 7.82
N ARG A 138 -31.34 17.34 7.04
CA ARG A 138 -31.93 18.44 6.25
C ARG A 138 -32.90 17.94 5.18
N MET A 139 -32.56 16.86 4.47
CA MET A 139 -33.43 16.27 3.44
C MET A 139 -34.72 15.66 4.01
N LYS A 140 -34.72 15.23 5.29
CA LYS A 140 -35.94 14.75 5.95
C LYS A 140 -36.97 15.86 6.22
N LYS A 141 -36.56 17.13 6.33
CA LYS A 141 -37.44 18.27 6.63
C LYS A 141 -38.29 18.72 5.43
N VAL A 142 -37.94 18.35 4.20
CA VAL A 142 -38.60 18.81 2.98
C VAL A 142 -39.23 17.64 2.20
N ARG A 143 -40.33 17.90 1.48
CA ARG A 143 -41.06 16.90 0.66
C ARG A 143 -40.89 17.17 -0.85
N GLY A 144 -41.13 16.12 -1.65
CA GLY A 144 -41.12 16.19 -3.12
C GLY A 144 -39.77 16.64 -3.71
N THR A 145 -39.84 17.34 -4.83
CA THR A 145 -38.67 17.83 -5.60
C THR A 145 -37.77 18.79 -4.81
N LYS A 146 -38.26 19.38 -3.70
CA LYS A 146 -37.48 20.27 -2.82
C LYS A 146 -36.29 19.56 -2.14
N LYS A 147 -36.30 18.21 -2.03
CA LYS A 147 -35.17 17.42 -1.49
C LYS A 147 -33.88 17.57 -2.28
N ALA A 148 -33.96 17.64 -3.62
CA ALA A 148 -32.80 17.77 -4.49
C ALA A 148 -32.06 19.10 -4.27
N LYS A 149 -32.81 20.20 -4.09
CA LYS A 149 -32.26 21.54 -3.83
C LYS A 149 -31.48 21.59 -2.51
N VAL A 150 -32.00 20.99 -1.44
CA VAL A 150 -31.35 20.93 -0.12
C VAL A 150 -30.10 20.03 -0.12
N GLY A 151 -30.07 18.99 -0.95
CA GLY A 151 -28.91 18.13 -1.14
C GLY A 151 -27.75 18.80 -1.87
N ALA A 152 -28.04 19.77 -2.75
CA ALA A 152 -27.06 20.52 -3.55
C ALA A 152 -26.45 21.72 -2.81
N ALA A 153 -27.16 22.30 -1.83
CA ALA A 153 -26.79 23.51 -1.10
C ALA A 153 -25.55 23.37 -0.17
N THR A 154 -24.68 22.38 -0.38
CA THR A 154 -23.45 22.18 0.43
C THR A 154 -22.29 21.73 -0.46
N LYS A 155 -22.15 22.36 -1.63
CA LYS A 155 -20.90 22.46 -2.39
C LYS A 155 -20.36 23.89 -2.22
N LYS A 156 -19.88 24.20 -1.03
CA LYS A 156 -18.93 25.27 -0.74
C LYS A 156 -17.84 24.63 0.10
#